data_AF-S6SWJ6-F1
#
_entry.id   AF-S6SWJ6-F1
#
_cell.length_a   1.000
_cell.length_b   1.000
_cell.length_c   1.000
_cell.angle_alpha   90.00
_cell.angle_beta   90.00
_cell.angle_gamma   90.00
#
_symmetry.space_group_name_H-M   'P 1'
#
loop_
_entity.id
_entity.type
_entity.pdbx_description
1 polymer ?
#
loop_
_entity_poly.entity_id
_entity_poly.type
_entity_poly.pdbx_seq_one_letter_code
_entity_poly.pdbx_strand_id
1 'polypeptide(L)' 'GREHQRANNRLRQLLAAYKQVEMLLRLGEYQAGADPVTDCAVQLNDAINAFLRQDLREPVPLQETLDGLLRITSQLPE' A
#
# COMPACT_ATOMS: atom_id res chain seq x y z
N GLY A 1 -16.78 9.01 -1.59
CA GLY A 1 -17.18 9.52 -0.27
C GLY A 1 -15.96 9.88 0.57
N ARG A 2 -16.16 10.41 1.79
CA ARG A 2 -15.06 10.75 2.72
C ARG A 2 -14.16 9.56 3.05
N GLU A 3 -14.72 8.35 3.09
CA GLU A 3 -13.99 7.10 3.33
C GLU A 3 -12.99 6.78 2.21
N HIS A 4 -13.39 6.95 0.95
CA HIS A 4 -12.48 6.72 -0.19
C HIS A 4 -11.29 7.69 -0.17
N GLN A 5 -11.52 8.94 0.26
CA GLN A 5 -10.45 9.93 0.38
C GLN A 5 -9.46 9.57 1.49
N ARG A 6 -9.97 9.12 2.65
CA ARG A 6 -9.11 8.62 3.75
C ARG A 6 -8.29 7.41 3.32
N ALA A 7 -8.91 6.44 2.67
CA ALA A 7 -8.22 5.26 2.15
C ALA A 7 -7.14 5.65 1.12
N ASN A 8 -7.43 6.60 0.23
CA ASN A 8 -6.43 7.09 -0.74
C ASN A 8 -5.21 7.74 -0.03
N ASN A 9 -5.45 8.53 1.01
CA ASN A 9 -4.38 9.13 1.80
C ASN A 9 -3.53 8.07 2.52
N ARG A 10 -4.17 7.05 3.10
CA ARG A 10 -3.48 5.92 3.72
C ARG A 10 -2.62 5.14 2.73
N LEU A 11 -3.14 4.89 1.51
CA LEU A 11 -2.37 4.23 0.46
C LEU A 11 -1.13 5.05 0.06
N ARG A 12 -1.27 6.37 -0.06
CA ARG A 12 -0.14 7.28 -0.34
C ARG A 12 0.90 7.28 0.77
N GLN A 13 0.46 7.20 2.02
CA GLN A 13 1.35 7.09 3.19
C GLN A 13 2.17 5.80 3.14
N LEU A 14 1.53 4.66 2.86
CA LEU A 14 2.22 3.37 2.69
C LEU A 14 3.24 3.44 1.55
N LEU A 15 2.87 3.97 0.38
CA LEU A 15 3.78 4.15 -0.76
C LEU A 15 4.98 5.04 -0.42
N ALA A 16 4.76 6.12 0.32
CA ALA A 16 5.82 7.03 0.74
C ALA A 16 6.77 6.37 1.74
N ALA A 17 6.24 5.67 2.74
CA ALA A 17 7.02 4.95 3.74
C ALA A 17 7.88 3.84 3.09
N TYR A 18 7.29 3.05 2.19
CA TYR A 18 8.05 2.04 1.44
C TYR A 18 9.20 2.66 0.65
N LYS A 19 8.95 3.78 -0.05
CA LYS A 19 9.96 4.47 -0.85
C LYS A 19 11.14 4.98 0.00
N GLN A 20 10.88 5.38 1.24
CA GLN A 20 11.95 5.83 2.15
C GLN A 20 12.90 4.71 2.55
N VAL A 21 12.38 3.47 2.69
CA VAL A 21 13.18 2.31 3.08
C VAL A 21 13.57 1.39 1.92
N GLU A 22 13.11 1.66 0.70
CA GLU A 22 13.41 0.86 -0.48
C GLU A 22 14.92 0.65 -0.67
N MET A 23 15.72 1.70 -0.47
CA MET A 23 17.18 1.61 -0.56
C MET A 23 17.76 0.68 0.52
N LEU A 24 17.28 0.77 1.75
CA LEU A 24 17.73 -0.07 2.87
C LEU A 24 17.36 -1.54 2.62
N LEU A 25 16.15 -1.80 2.10
CA LEU A 25 15.73 -3.14 1.70
C LEU A 25 16.64 -3.72 0.61
N ARG A 26 16.96 -2.94 -0.43
CA ARG A 26 17.82 -3.40 -1.54
C ARG A 26 19.23 -3.74 -1.08
N LEU A 27 19.75 -3.02 -0.08
CA LEU A 27 21.07 -3.28 0.50
C LEU A 27 21.05 -4.42 1.55
N GLY A 28 19.87 -4.90 1.95
CA GLY A 28 19.72 -5.91 2.99
C GLY A 28 19.88 -5.37 4.42
N GLU A 29 19.93 -4.05 4.57
CA GLU A 29 20.18 -3.35 5.84
C GLU A 29 18.88 -3.00 6.59
N TYR A 30 17.72 -3.27 6.00
CA TYR A 30 16.43 -3.00 6.63
C TYR A 30 16.16 -3.96 7.79
N GLN A 31 15.82 -3.40 8.95
CA GLN A 31 15.37 -4.14 10.13
C GLN A 31 13.94 -3.77 10.48
N ALA A 32 13.11 -4.80 10.63
CA ALA A 32 11.72 -4.64 11.04
C ALA A 32 11.61 -4.18 12.50
N GLY A 33 10.58 -3.39 12.81
CA GLY A 33 10.24 -2.95 14.16
C GLY A 33 10.70 -1.54 14.54
N ALA A 34 11.33 -0.80 13.62
CA ALA A 34 11.69 0.60 13.85
C ALA A 34 10.50 1.55 13.71
N ASP A 35 9.61 1.30 12.74
CA ASP A 35 8.45 2.13 12.47
C ASP A 35 7.29 1.27 11.92
N PRO A 36 6.16 1.16 12.64
CA PRO A 36 5.09 0.25 12.29
C PRO A 36 4.44 0.56 10.94
N VAL A 37 4.44 1.83 10.50
CA VAL A 37 3.92 2.23 9.18
C VAL A 37 4.82 1.71 8.07
N THR A 38 6.13 1.82 8.25
CA THR A 38 7.15 1.33 7.33
C THR A 38 7.16 -0.18 7.26
N ASP A 39 7.07 -0.86 8.41
CA ASP A 39 6.91 -2.32 8.49
C ASP A 39 5.66 -2.79 7.72
N CYS A 40 4.52 -2.15 7.95
CA CYS A 40 3.31 -2.41 7.18
C CYS A 40 3.49 -2.12 5.69
N ALA A 41 4.17 -1.04 5.33
CA ALA A 41 4.42 -0.68 3.93
C ALA A 41 5.28 -1.72 3.21
N VAL A 42 6.30 -2.26 3.89
CA VAL A 42 7.14 -3.35 3.37
C VAL A 42 6.34 -4.64 3.19
N GLN A 43 5.51 -5.00 4.17
CA GLN A 43 4.67 -6.19 4.10
C GLN A 43 3.59 -6.10 3.01
N LEU A 44 2.98 -4.92 2.84
CA LEU A 44 1.89 -4.69 1.90
C LEU A 44 2.37 -4.30 0.50
N ASN A 45 3.66 -4.08 0.28
CA ASN A 45 4.19 -3.60 -0.98
C ASN A 45 3.81 -4.51 -2.17
N ASP A 46 3.83 -5.84 -1.98
CA ASP A 46 3.43 -6.77 -3.04
C ASP A 46 1.94 -6.64 -3.38
N ALA A 47 1.07 -6.58 -2.36
CA ALA A 47 -0.37 -6.38 -2.52
C ALA A 47 -0.70 -5.01 -3.16
N ILE A 48 0.03 -3.94 -2.78
CA ILE A 48 -0.10 -2.61 -3.38
C ILE A 48 0.30 -2.65 -4.85
N ASN A 49 1.42 -3.31 -5.19
CA ASN A 49 1.86 -3.45 -6.58
C ASN A 49 0.87 -4.28 -7.40
N ALA A 50 0.31 -5.35 -6.84
CA ALA A 50 -0.73 -6.15 -7.50
C ALA A 50 -2.00 -5.32 -7.75
N PHE A 51 -2.42 -4.49 -6.80
CA PHE A 51 -3.58 -3.61 -6.96
C PHE A 51 -3.36 -2.49 -7.98
N LEU A 52 -2.14 -1.94 -8.07
CA LEU A 52 -1.81 -0.88 -9.04
C LEU A 52 -1.57 -1.41 -10.46
N ARG A 53 -1.32 -2.71 -10.60
CA ARG A 53 -1.14 -3.38 -11.90
C ARG A 53 -2.50 -3.88 -12.39
N GLN A 54 -2.87 -3.46 -13.59
CA GLN A 54 -4.09 -3.92 -14.25
C GLN A 54 -3.77 -4.30 -15.69
N ASP A 55 -4.29 -5.44 -16.16
CA ASP A 55 -4.22 -5.80 -17.56
C ASP A 55 -5.14 -4.90 -18.40
N LEU A 56 -4.74 -4.63 -19.63
CA LEU A 56 -5.51 -3.77 -20.53
C LEU A 56 -6.87 -4.39 -20.90
N ARG A 57 -7.00 -5.72 -20.85
CA ARG A 57 -8.19 -6.48 -21.25
C ARG A 57 -9.11 -6.82 -20.07
N GLU A 58 -8.73 -6.47 -18.85
CA GLU A 58 -9.49 -6.77 -17.63
C GLU A 58 -9.94 -5.48 -16.95
N PRO A 59 -11.05 -4.86 -17.43
CA PRO A 59 -11.62 -3.71 -16.77
C PRO A 59 -12.19 -4.11 -15.41
N VAL A 60 -11.76 -3.43 -14.35
CA VAL A 60 -12.27 -3.64 -13.00
C VAL A 60 -13.40 -2.64 -12.71
N PRO A 61 -14.58 -3.09 -12.25
CA PRO A 61 -15.65 -2.19 -11.83
C PRO A 61 -15.21 -1.28 -10.69
N LEU A 62 -15.71 -0.04 -10.68
CA LEU A 62 -15.37 0.94 -9.63
C LEU A 62 -15.58 0.38 -8.21
N GLN A 63 -16.65 -0.39 -8.00
CA GLN A 63 -16.95 -0.96 -6.68
C GLN A 63 -15.89 -1.95 -6.21
N GLU A 64 -15.34 -2.76 -7.12
CA GLU A 64 -14.27 -3.71 -6.81
C GLU A 64 -12.94 -2.98 -6.56
N THR A 65 -12.66 -1.91 -7.32
CA THR A 65 -11.49 -1.06 -7.06
C THR A 65 -11.55 -0.42 -5.67
N LEU A 66 -12.73 0.04 -5.25
CA LEU A 66 -12.93 0.62 -3.93
C LEU A 66 -12.79 -0.41 -2.81
N ASP A 67 -13.30 -1.61 -3.01
CA ASP A 67 -13.14 -2.72 -2.06
C ASP A 67 -11.66 -3.09 -1.89
N GLY A 68 -10.93 -3.23 -3.00
CA GLY A 68 -9.49 -3.47 -2.99
C GLY A 68 -8.70 -2.38 -2.27
N LEU A 69 -9.02 -1.10 -2.53
CA LEU A 69 -8.40 0.03 -1.85
C LEU A 69 -8.64 -0.01 -0.34
N LEU A 70 -9.88 -0.26 0.10
CA LEU A 70 -10.23 -0.36 1.52
C LEU A 70 -9.55 -1.55 2.18
N ARG A 71 -9.51 -2.71 1.51
CA ARG A 71 -8.85 -3.92 2.00
C ARG A 71 -7.37 -3.67 2.29
N ILE A 72 -6.64 -3.07 1.36
CA ILE A 72 -5.20 -2.77 1.53
C ILE A 72 -4.98 -1.76 2.66
N THR A 73 -5.80 -0.71 2.70
CA THR A 73 -5.61 0.41 3.65
C THR A 73 -6.17 0.15 5.05
N SER A 74 -6.96 -0.92 5.22
CA SER A 74 -7.44 -1.41 6.52
C SER A 74 -6.31 -1.95 7.41
N GLN A 75 -5.19 -2.36 6.81
CA GLN A 75 -4.06 -2.97 7.49
C GLN A 75 -3.08 -1.93 8.07
N LEU A 76 -3.24 -0.65 7.72
CA LEU A 76 -2.40 0.42 8.25
C LEU A 76 -2.85 0.78 9.67
N PRO A 77 -1.97 0.74 10.68
CA PRO A 77 -2.28 1.20 12.03
C PRO A 77 -2.59 2.71 12.04
N GLU A 78 -3.44 3.14 12.99
CA GLU A 78 -3.84 4.56 13.14
C GLU A 78 -2.70 5.46 13.63
#